data_AF-T0LMM1-F1
#
_entry.id   AF-T0LMM1-F1
#
_cell.length_a   1.000
_cell.length_b   1.000
_cell.length_c   1.000
_cell.angle_alpha   90.00
_cell.angle_beta   90.00
_cell.angle_gamma   90.00
#
_symmetry.space_group_name_H-M   'P 1'
#
loop_
_entity.id
_entity.type
_entity.pdbx_description
1 polymer ?
#
loop_
_entity_poly.entity_id
_entity_poly.type
_entity_poly.pdbx_seq_one_letter_code
_entity_poly.pdbx_strand_id
1 'polypeptide(L)'
;MSPSFVSTLSLLLSAAGAANAAKQCPIQFEGRVPTNFTPTDFDTSASPFNNGFVFGKGLKASDVVTIPTGLNSLFDANFSKPFEVNIDDRSIFAPTETNVQTGFRRAEMLPMSNNGTDPSTAGIKTVHWSMMKDPKKPLNLTHEYQMVFLESSIFSSNQYALKYGDLIGIHPADPDVLVLFGNSNTKPFQPELFRTKFTDGVFHNFALTLDFTKNMTQIYYSQGSAPLVAQGKPVENDISGQGQFHFGVLKKSINGTGDTTKTGFHESGINEGIIFGGIFEEDSADGCVSLSP
;
A
#
# COMPACT_ATOMS: atom_id res chain seq x y z
N MET A 1 -11.04 -49.17 -67.56
CA MET A 1 -11.53 -49.01 -66.17
C MET A 1 -10.31 -48.99 -65.28
N SER A 2 -9.85 -47.81 -64.88
CA SER A 2 -8.65 -47.60 -64.06
C SER A 2 -9.09 -47.01 -62.73
N PRO A 3 -8.63 -47.49 -61.57
CA PRO A 3 -8.84 -46.79 -60.32
C PRO A 3 -7.62 -45.89 -60.03
N SER A 4 -7.88 -44.59 -59.90
CA SER A 4 -6.91 -43.62 -59.41
C SER A 4 -6.79 -43.75 -57.89
N PHE A 5 -5.59 -44.04 -57.40
CA PHE A 5 -5.25 -43.94 -55.98
C PHE A 5 -4.91 -42.48 -55.65
N VAL A 6 -5.73 -41.86 -54.81
CA VAL A 6 -5.43 -40.55 -54.20
C VAL A 6 -4.65 -40.83 -52.91
N SER A 7 -3.39 -40.41 -52.88
CA SER A 7 -2.52 -40.45 -51.70
C SER A 7 -2.73 -39.16 -50.90
N THR A 8 -3.31 -39.26 -49.71
CA THR A 8 -3.44 -38.15 -48.76
C THR A 8 -2.17 -38.03 -47.92
N LEU A 9 -1.43 -36.95 -48.15
CA LEU A 9 -0.24 -36.57 -47.39
C LEU A 9 -0.68 -35.91 -46.06
N SER A 10 -0.51 -36.62 -44.95
CA SER A 10 -0.76 -36.08 -43.61
C SER A 10 0.41 -35.20 -43.15
N LEU A 11 0.18 -33.89 -43.05
CA LEU A 11 1.11 -32.92 -42.49
C LEU A 11 1.00 -32.95 -40.96
N LEU A 12 1.98 -33.52 -40.27
CA LEU A 12 2.11 -33.44 -38.81
C LEU A 12 2.72 -32.07 -38.46
N LEU A 13 1.88 -31.13 -38.04
CA LEU A 13 2.32 -29.90 -37.36
C LEU A 13 2.67 -30.25 -35.90
N SER A 14 3.95 -30.42 -35.60
CA SER A 14 4.45 -30.45 -34.23
C SER A 14 4.47 -29.03 -33.67
N ALA A 15 3.41 -28.68 -32.92
CA ALA A 15 3.37 -27.46 -32.12
C ALA A 15 4.29 -27.64 -30.90
N ALA A 16 5.49 -27.05 -30.95
CA ALA A 16 6.35 -26.91 -29.78
C ALA A 16 5.73 -25.85 -28.86
N GLY A 17 4.97 -26.30 -27.85
CA GLY A 17 4.55 -25.46 -26.75
C GLY A 17 5.77 -25.10 -25.90
N ALA A 18 6.33 -23.91 -26.10
CA ALA A 18 7.24 -23.33 -25.13
C ALA A 18 6.43 -23.06 -23.85
N ALA A 19 6.73 -23.80 -22.78
CA ALA A 19 6.27 -23.44 -21.46
C ALA A 19 6.89 -22.07 -21.13
N ASN A 20 6.09 -21.00 -21.19
CA ASN A 20 6.46 -19.73 -20.59
C ASN A 20 6.58 -19.98 -19.09
N ALA A 21 7.80 -20.22 -18.59
CA ALA A 21 8.08 -19.98 -17.19
C ALA A 21 7.70 -18.52 -16.91
N ALA A 22 6.81 -18.28 -15.96
CA ALA A 22 6.43 -16.93 -15.57
C ALA A 22 7.71 -16.17 -15.22
N LYS A 23 8.02 -15.10 -15.97
CA LYS A 23 9.16 -14.22 -15.68
C LYS A 23 8.87 -13.60 -14.31
N GLN A 24 9.62 -14.00 -13.28
CA GLN A 24 9.54 -13.35 -11.98
C GLN A 24 10.02 -11.90 -12.14
N CYS A 25 9.19 -10.94 -11.78
CA CYS A 25 9.57 -9.54 -11.86
C CYS A 25 10.71 -9.26 -10.87
N PRO A 26 11.76 -8.51 -11.26
CA PRO A 26 12.81 -8.13 -10.32
C PRO A 26 12.21 -7.33 -9.16
N ILE A 27 12.63 -7.62 -7.94
CA ILE A 27 12.16 -6.90 -6.75
C ILE A 27 13.03 -5.65 -6.52
N GLN A 28 12.38 -4.50 -6.37
CA GLN A 28 12.99 -3.22 -6.02
C GLN A 28 13.14 -3.06 -4.50
N PHE A 29 12.09 -3.38 -3.74
CA PHE A 29 12.19 -3.55 -2.29
C PHE A 29 11.30 -4.69 -1.80
N GLU A 30 11.71 -5.33 -0.71
CA GLU A 30 10.97 -6.40 -0.05
C GLU A 30 10.44 -5.91 1.29
N GLY A 31 9.12 -5.88 1.43
CA GLY A 31 8.40 -5.51 2.67
C GLY A 31 7.64 -6.69 3.30
N ARG A 32 7.66 -7.87 2.67
CA ARG A 32 6.98 -9.06 3.18
C ARG A 32 7.70 -9.59 4.40
N VAL A 33 6.95 -9.72 5.50
CA VAL A 33 7.48 -10.09 6.82
C VAL A 33 7.66 -11.60 6.89
N PRO A 34 8.88 -12.14 7.13
CA PRO A 34 9.11 -13.58 7.16
C PRO A 34 8.24 -14.32 8.19
N THR A 35 7.89 -15.57 7.89
CA THR A 35 6.98 -16.37 8.75
C THR A 35 7.46 -16.54 10.20
N ASN A 36 8.77 -16.48 10.45
CA ASN A 36 9.36 -16.59 11.79
C ASN A 36 9.50 -15.25 12.54
N PHE A 37 9.17 -14.11 11.94
CA PHE A 37 9.31 -12.81 12.59
C PHE A 37 8.41 -12.64 13.81
N THR A 38 8.91 -11.95 14.81
CA THR A 38 8.20 -11.52 16.01
C THR A 38 8.11 -9.99 16.00
N PRO A 39 7.22 -9.38 16.81
CA PRO A 39 7.18 -7.92 16.92
C PRO A 39 8.54 -7.29 17.25
N THR A 40 9.35 -7.94 18.09
CA THR A 40 10.69 -7.42 18.45
C THR A 40 11.69 -7.42 17.30
N ASP A 41 11.50 -8.26 16.27
CA ASP A 41 12.40 -8.29 15.11
C ASP A 41 12.30 -7.00 14.28
N PHE A 42 11.15 -6.31 14.33
CA PHE A 42 10.96 -5.00 13.70
C PHE A 42 11.85 -3.90 14.29
N ASP A 43 12.35 -4.08 15.52
CA ASP A 43 13.27 -3.13 16.15
C ASP A 43 14.73 -3.36 15.74
N THR A 44 15.01 -4.42 14.98
CA THR A 44 16.37 -4.83 14.61
C THR A 44 16.70 -4.49 13.16
N SER A 45 17.97 -4.64 12.76
CA SER A 45 18.39 -4.52 11.36
C SER A 45 17.85 -5.63 10.45
N ALA A 46 17.18 -6.65 11.00
CA ALA A 46 16.49 -7.65 10.20
C ALA A 46 15.17 -7.11 9.62
N SER A 47 14.60 -6.06 10.24
CA SER A 47 13.36 -5.45 9.79
C SER A 47 13.43 -5.04 8.31
N PRO A 48 12.43 -5.40 7.49
CA PRO A 48 12.33 -4.86 6.12
C PRO A 48 11.94 -3.38 6.12
N PHE A 49 11.55 -2.84 7.28
CA PHE A 49 11.12 -1.45 7.45
C PHE A 49 12.07 -0.67 8.34
N ASN A 50 12.09 0.64 8.13
CA ASN A 50 12.79 1.58 9.00
C ASN A 50 12.16 1.56 10.41
N ASN A 51 13.02 1.44 11.43
CA ASN A 51 12.63 1.27 12.83
C ASN A 51 12.77 2.56 13.67
N GLY A 52 13.14 3.69 13.04
CA GLY A 52 13.52 4.92 13.75
C GLY A 52 12.56 6.10 13.60
N PHE A 53 11.53 6.02 12.76
CA PHE A 53 10.72 7.18 12.38
C PHE A 53 9.23 6.87 12.35
N VAL A 54 8.42 7.94 12.47
CA VAL A 54 6.96 7.93 12.22
C VAL A 54 6.12 7.14 13.23
N PHE A 55 6.62 6.98 14.45
CA PHE A 55 5.87 6.44 15.60
C PHE A 55 5.66 7.51 16.68
N GLY A 56 4.85 7.19 17.69
CA GLY A 56 4.73 8.01 18.89
C GLY A 56 6.08 8.26 19.56
N LYS A 57 6.28 9.43 20.17
CA LYS A 57 7.55 9.76 20.85
C LYS A 57 7.94 8.68 21.85
N GLY A 58 9.12 8.07 21.65
CA GLY A 58 9.66 7.03 22.52
C GLY A 58 9.11 5.62 22.30
N LEU A 59 8.17 5.45 21.36
CA LEU A 59 7.73 4.13 20.91
C LEU A 59 8.72 3.52 19.93
N LYS A 60 8.80 2.20 19.95
CA LYS A 60 9.50 1.38 18.97
C LYS A 60 8.51 0.78 17.97
N ALA A 61 9.00 0.18 16.88
CA ALA A 61 8.15 -0.51 15.92
C ALA A 61 7.40 -1.68 16.60
N SER A 62 8.07 -2.41 17.50
CA SER A 62 7.44 -3.49 18.27
C SER A 62 6.30 -3.04 19.21
N ASP A 63 6.25 -1.76 19.60
CA ASP A 63 5.15 -1.21 20.41
C ASP A 63 3.88 -0.97 19.61
N VAL A 64 4.00 -0.85 18.28
CA VAL A 64 2.90 -0.52 17.36
C VAL A 64 2.59 -1.66 16.38
N VAL A 65 3.34 -2.76 16.41
CA VAL A 65 3.11 -3.92 15.54
C VAL A 65 2.54 -5.11 16.32
N THR A 66 1.50 -5.74 15.76
CA THR A 66 0.98 -7.04 16.20
C THR A 66 1.12 -8.05 15.06
N ILE A 67 1.37 -9.33 15.36
CA ILE A 67 1.33 -10.41 14.36
C ILE A 67 0.01 -11.19 14.51
N PRO A 68 -0.95 -11.02 13.59
CA PRO A 68 -2.18 -11.80 13.64
C PRO A 68 -1.93 -13.27 13.26
N THR A 69 -2.70 -14.18 13.86
CA THR A 69 -2.57 -15.61 13.63
C THR A 69 -3.55 -16.10 12.57
N GLY A 70 -3.12 -17.03 11.70
CA GLY A 70 -4.00 -17.72 10.78
C GLY A 70 -4.47 -16.89 9.58
N LEU A 71 -3.80 -15.77 9.29
CA LEU A 71 -4.05 -14.93 8.13
C LEU A 71 -2.95 -15.11 7.09
N ASN A 72 -3.31 -14.95 5.82
CA ASN A 72 -2.40 -14.99 4.68
C ASN A 72 -3.00 -14.09 3.59
N SER A 73 -2.26 -13.08 3.14
CA SER A 73 -2.70 -12.20 2.05
C SER A 73 -2.35 -12.80 0.68
N LEU A 74 -2.79 -12.16 -0.41
CA LEU A 74 -2.58 -12.70 -1.77
C LEU A 74 -1.12 -13.06 -2.04
N PHE A 75 -0.15 -12.24 -1.63
CA PHE A 75 1.27 -12.39 -1.96
C PHE A 75 2.16 -12.85 -0.81
N ASP A 76 1.59 -13.31 0.31
CA ASP A 76 2.40 -13.80 1.42
C ASP A 76 3.00 -15.20 1.16
N ALA A 77 2.30 -15.99 0.33
CA ALA A 77 2.67 -17.36 -0.03
C ALA A 77 3.02 -18.21 1.22
N ASN A 78 4.12 -18.96 1.19
CA ASN A 78 4.57 -19.83 2.28
C ASN A 78 5.78 -19.27 3.05
N PHE A 79 6.29 -18.08 2.69
CA PHE A 79 7.53 -17.53 3.24
C PHE A 79 7.33 -16.24 4.01
N SER A 80 6.20 -15.55 3.86
CA SER A 80 5.85 -14.39 4.68
C SER A 80 4.48 -14.51 5.34
N LYS A 81 4.13 -13.51 6.14
CA LYS A 81 2.88 -13.41 6.86
C LYS A 81 2.42 -11.96 7.00
N PRO A 82 1.11 -11.74 7.23
CA PRO A 82 0.61 -10.42 7.60
C PRO A 82 1.12 -9.94 8.95
N PHE A 83 1.10 -8.63 9.13
CA PHE A 83 1.31 -7.93 10.38
C PHE A 83 0.30 -6.79 10.50
N GLU A 84 0.04 -6.31 11.71
CA GLU A 84 -0.90 -5.24 11.97
C GLU A 84 -0.17 -4.02 12.49
N VAL A 85 -0.46 -2.85 11.91
CA VAL A 85 0.02 -1.55 12.40
C VAL A 85 -1.07 -0.93 13.26
N ASN A 86 -0.72 -0.57 14.48
CA ASN A 86 -1.63 -0.14 15.54
C ASN A 86 -1.37 1.31 15.93
N ILE A 87 -2.44 2.03 16.24
CA ILE A 87 -2.38 3.32 16.91
C ILE A 87 -3.15 3.27 18.23
N ASP A 88 -2.60 3.94 19.23
CA ASP A 88 -3.25 4.19 20.51
C ASP A 88 -3.03 5.65 20.93
N ASP A 89 -3.45 6.01 22.15
CA ASP A 89 -3.30 7.38 22.69
C ASP A 89 -1.85 7.90 22.67
N ARG A 90 -0.85 7.00 22.66
CA ARG A 90 0.58 7.32 22.68
C ARG A 90 1.14 7.60 21.28
N SER A 91 0.40 7.31 20.21
CA SER A 91 0.83 7.44 18.80
C SER A 91 0.94 8.89 18.31
N ILE A 92 1.53 9.78 19.11
CA ILE A 92 1.73 11.20 18.79
C ILE A 92 3.16 11.38 18.28
N PHE A 93 3.31 11.62 16.98
CA PHE A 93 4.60 11.83 16.36
C PHE A 93 5.19 13.19 16.76
N ALA A 94 6.46 13.19 17.13
CA ALA A 94 7.22 14.38 17.51
C ALA A 94 8.58 14.39 16.79
N PRO A 95 8.62 14.80 15.50
CA PRO A 95 9.86 14.82 14.72
C PRO A 95 10.95 15.70 15.34
N THR A 96 10.56 16.70 16.13
CA THR A 96 11.49 17.47 16.99
C THR A 96 10.82 17.72 18.33
N GLU A 97 11.60 18.15 19.34
CA GLU A 97 11.06 18.52 20.66
C GLU A 97 10.00 19.64 20.59
N THR A 98 10.11 20.53 19.61
CA THR A 98 9.23 21.69 19.42
C THR A 98 8.16 21.48 18.34
N ASN A 99 8.26 20.38 17.59
CA ASN A 99 7.28 19.99 16.58
C ASN A 99 6.60 18.69 17.04
N VAL A 100 5.55 18.83 17.85
CA VAL A 100 4.73 17.71 18.33
C VAL A 100 3.39 17.75 17.60
N GLN A 101 3.04 16.68 16.89
CA GLN A 101 1.85 16.60 16.04
C GLN A 101 0.64 16.03 16.80
N THR A 102 0.14 16.76 17.78
CA THR A 102 -0.99 16.33 18.64
C THR A 102 -2.33 16.18 17.91
N GLY A 103 -2.46 16.80 16.74
CA GLY A 103 -3.62 16.67 15.85
C GLY A 103 -3.67 15.32 15.12
N PHE A 104 -2.60 14.52 15.18
CA PHE A 104 -2.56 13.19 14.56
C PHE A 104 -2.40 12.07 15.60
N ARG A 105 -2.84 10.89 15.21
CA ARG A 105 -2.36 9.61 15.77
C ARG A 105 -1.77 8.82 14.61
N ARG A 106 -0.48 8.49 14.67
CA ARG A 106 0.20 7.82 13.57
C ARG A 106 1.20 6.77 13.99
N ALA A 107 1.22 5.69 13.20
CA ALA A 107 2.25 4.67 13.14
C ALA A 107 2.33 4.19 11.70
N GLU A 108 3.50 4.26 11.10
CA GLU A 108 3.71 3.96 9.68
C GLU A 108 5.02 3.24 9.45
N MET A 109 4.99 2.21 8.60
CA MET A 109 6.13 1.43 8.21
C MET A 109 6.64 1.94 6.86
N LEU A 110 7.92 2.31 6.81
CA LEU A 110 8.59 2.78 5.60
C LEU A 110 9.59 1.71 5.15
N PRO A 111 9.61 1.26 3.89
CA PRO A 111 10.60 0.28 3.43
C PRO A 111 12.02 0.75 3.73
N MET A 112 12.88 -0.13 4.27
CA MET A 112 14.20 0.25 4.76
C MET A 112 15.12 0.81 3.65
N SER A 113 15.01 0.29 2.43
CA SER A 113 15.80 0.79 1.29
C SER A 113 15.31 2.13 0.76
N ASN A 114 14.08 2.54 1.10
CA ASN A 114 13.46 3.71 0.53
C ASN A 114 13.82 4.99 1.32
N ASN A 115 14.66 5.83 0.72
CA ASN A 115 15.23 7.02 1.35
C ASN A 115 14.67 8.34 0.78
N GLY A 116 13.70 8.27 -0.14
CA GLY A 116 13.12 9.45 -0.77
C GLY A 116 13.69 9.80 -2.14
N THR A 117 14.86 9.29 -2.48
CA THR A 117 15.58 9.57 -3.75
C THR A 117 16.24 8.33 -4.35
N ASP A 118 15.93 7.17 -3.79
CA ASP A 118 16.46 5.89 -4.24
C ASP A 118 15.68 5.39 -5.49
N PRO A 119 16.15 4.31 -6.13
CA PRO A 119 15.53 3.81 -7.35
C PRO A 119 14.06 3.38 -7.22
N SER A 120 13.50 3.21 -6.01
CA SER A 120 12.07 2.92 -5.82
C SER A 120 11.13 4.00 -6.34
N THR A 121 11.62 5.21 -6.57
CA THR A 121 10.81 6.31 -7.12
C THR A 121 11.32 6.81 -8.47
N ALA A 122 11.87 5.90 -9.29
CA ALA A 122 12.38 6.20 -10.62
C ALA A 122 11.97 5.14 -11.64
N GLY A 123 11.91 5.53 -12.92
CA GLY A 123 11.55 4.61 -14.00
C GLY A 123 10.09 4.17 -13.92
N ILE A 124 9.84 2.87 -14.05
CA ILE A 124 8.50 2.28 -13.92
C ILE A 124 8.56 1.23 -12.82
N LYS A 125 7.80 1.42 -11.75
CA LYS A 125 7.74 0.50 -10.61
C LYS A 125 6.32 0.03 -10.36
N THR A 126 6.15 -1.16 -9.79
CA THR A 126 4.84 -1.62 -9.33
C THR A 126 4.91 -1.95 -7.86
N VAL A 127 4.28 -1.11 -7.03
CA VAL A 127 4.17 -1.32 -5.59
C VAL A 127 2.91 -2.13 -5.29
N HIS A 128 3.06 -3.16 -4.47
CA HIS A 128 2.02 -4.11 -4.06
C HIS A 128 1.78 -3.99 -2.56
N TRP A 129 0.53 -4.14 -2.15
CA TRP A 129 0.17 -4.40 -0.76
C TRP A 129 -1.19 -5.08 -0.68
N SER A 130 -1.44 -5.74 0.43
CA SER A 130 -2.76 -6.21 0.84
C SER A 130 -3.11 -5.58 2.17
N MET A 131 -4.39 -5.26 2.39
CA MET A 131 -4.85 -4.74 3.68
C MET A 131 -6.21 -5.28 4.09
N MET A 132 -6.44 -5.40 5.40
CA MET A 132 -7.67 -5.90 5.98
C MET A 132 -7.97 -5.16 7.29
N LYS A 133 -9.25 -4.96 7.59
CA LYS A 133 -9.71 -4.48 8.90
C LYS A 133 -9.46 -5.53 9.99
N ASP A 134 -9.10 -5.11 11.19
CA ASP A 134 -9.24 -5.94 12.39
C ASP A 134 -10.58 -5.61 13.09
N PRO A 135 -11.55 -6.54 13.16
CA PRO A 135 -12.79 -6.32 13.90
C PRO A 135 -12.60 -6.07 15.40
N LYS A 136 -11.42 -6.38 15.96
CA LYS A 136 -11.06 -6.11 17.37
C LYS A 136 -10.44 -4.73 17.58
N LYS A 137 -10.01 -4.06 16.51
CA LYS A 137 -9.41 -2.72 16.53
C LYS A 137 -9.99 -1.84 15.43
N PRO A 138 -11.32 -1.65 15.41
CA PRO A 138 -12.00 -0.95 14.32
C PRO A 138 -11.57 0.52 14.27
N LEU A 139 -11.42 1.05 13.06
CA LEU A 139 -11.21 2.49 12.85
C LEU A 139 -12.50 3.28 13.13
N ASN A 140 -12.38 4.47 13.73
CA ASN A 140 -13.52 5.36 13.96
C ASN A 140 -13.85 6.18 12.71
N LEU A 141 -14.96 5.87 12.05
CA LEU A 141 -15.41 6.50 10.79
C LEU A 141 -15.72 7.99 10.87
N THR A 142 -15.80 8.60 12.05
CA THR A 142 -15.94 10.07 12.15
C THR A 142 -14.64 10.81 11.86
N HIS A 143 -13.51 10.09 11.73
CA HIS A 143 -12.20 10.65 11.43
C HIS A 143 -11.76 10.31 9.99
N GLU A 144 -10.91 11.15 9.41
CA GLU A 144 -10.14 10.80 8.21
C GLU A 144 -8.90 9.99 8.59
N TYR A 145 -8.67 8.91 7.84
CA TYR A 145 -7.44 8.13 7.88
C TYR A 145 -6.70 8.27 6.56
N GLN A 146 -5.39 8.40 6.64
CA GLN A 146 -4.46 8.22 5.52
C GLN A 146 -3.62 6.98 5.82
N MET A 147 -3.63 5.99 4.93
CA MET A 147 -3.09 4.66 5.23
C MET A 147 -1.89 4.26 4.38
N VAL A 148 -2.03 4.34 3.06
CA VAL A 148 -0.96 4.01 2.11
C VAL A 148 -0.71 5.20 1.21
N PHE A 149 0.49 5.77 1.25
CA PHE A 149 0.79 6.98 0.50
C PHE A 149 2.26 7.09 0.14
N LEU A 150 2.54 7.86 -0.91
CA LEU A 150 3.89 8.25 -1.31
C LEU A 150 4.07 9.74 -1.02
N GLU A 151 4.80 10.06 0.04
CA GLU A 151 5.12 11.44 0.42
C GLU A 151 6.28 11.95 -0.43
N SER A 152 6.16 13.16 -0.98
CA SER A 152 7.21 13.80 -1.77
C SER A 152 8.56 13.84 -1.05
N SER A 153 9.67 13.80 -1.80
CA SER A 153 11.04 13.87 -1.23
C SER A 153 11.33 15.14 -0.41
N ILE A 154 10.51 16.18 -0.58
CA ILE A 154 10.58 17.45 0.16
C ILE A 154 9.49 17.58 1.24
N PHE A 155 8.72 16.52 1.51
CA PHE A 155 7.73 16.42 2.58
C PHE A 155 6.62 17.48 2.53
N SER A 156 6.15 17.80 1.32
CA SER A 156 5.15 18.86 1.09
C SER A 156 3.81 18.38 0.50
N SER A 157 3.73 17.13 0.06
CA SER A 157 2.59 16.63 -0.71
C SER A 157 2.62 15.11 -0.83
N ASN A 158 1.44 14.51 -0.92
CA ASN A 158 1.30 13.11 -1.29
C ASN A 158 1.18 13.02 -2.80
N GLN A 159 2.02 12.20 -3.44
CA GLN A 159 1.91 11.88 -4.86
C GLN A 159 0.71 10.97 -5.15
N TYR A 160 0.36 10.12 -4.20
CA TYR A 160 -0.93 9.46 -4.08
C TYR A 160 -1.18 9.18 -2.60
N ALA A 161 -2.46 9.01 -2.23
CA ALA A 161 -2.83 8.59 -0.88
C ALA A 161 -4.13 7.79 -0.88
N LEU A 162 -4.08 6.59 -0.30
CA LEU A 162 -5.26 5.79 0.04
C LEU A 162 -5.82 6.30 1.38
N LYS A 163 -7.07 6.78 1.33
CA LYS A 163 -7.77 7.36 2.47
C LYS A 163 -9.04 6.59 2.80
N TYR A 164 -9.53 6.78 4.03
CA TYR A 164 -10.70 6.11 4.58
C TYR A 164 -11.38 6.98 5.65
N GLY A 165 -12.67 6.77 5.91
CA GLY A 165 -13.43 7.50 6.92
C GLY A 165 -14.02 8.82 6.41
N ASP A 166 -14.30 9.74 7.34
CA ASP A 166 -14.89 11.04 7.03
C ASP A 166 -13.82 12.01 6.49
N LEU A 167 -13.63 11.98 5.17
CA LEU A 167 -12.60 12.76 4.48
C LEU A 167 -12.85 14.26 4.63
N ILE A 168 -11.93 14.97 5.28
CA ILE A 168 -12.04 16.38 5.61
C ILE A 168 -12.25 17.21 4.34
N GLY A 169 -13.32 17.99 4.31
CA GLY A 169 -13.69 18.86 3.19
C GLY A 169 -14.40 18.15 2.03
N ILE A 170 -14.49 16.81 2.05
CA ILE A 170 -15.26 16.01 1.09
C ILE A 170 -16.53 15.47 1.74
N HIS A 171 -16.42 14.93 2.96
CA HIS A 171 -17.50 14.34 3.75
C HIS A 171 -18.37 13.36 2.94
N PRO A 172 -17.81 12.20 2.55
CA PRO A 172 -18.51 11.25 1.69
C PRO A 172 -19.79 10.75 2.37
N ALA A 173 -20.83 10.48 1.58
CA ALA A 173 -22.10 9.96 2.08
C ALA A 173 -21.95 8.59 2.78
N ASP A 174 -20.99 7.78 2.35
CA ASP A 174 -20.56 6.56 3.03
C ASP A 174 -19.07 6.71 3.39
N PRO A 175 -18.71 6.86 4.67
CA PRO A 175 -17.31 6.97 5.11
C PRO A 175 -16.59 5.62 5.13
N ASP A 176 -17.31 4.50 5.02
CA ASP A 176 -16.73 3.16 5.02
C ASP A 176 -16.34 2.72 3.59
N VAL A 177 -15.54 3.57 2.92
CA VAL A 177 -15.01 3.36 1.58
C VAL A 177 -13.54 3.72 1.52
N LEU A 178 -12.74 2.88 0.86
CA LEU A 178 -11.36 3.20 0.50
C LEU A 178 -11.39 4.10 -0.73
N VAL A 179 -10.66 5.22 -0.67
CA VAL A 179 -10.52 6.15 -1.79
C VAL A 179 -9.05 6.42 -2.04
N LEU A 180 -8.56 6.06 -3.23
CA LEU A 180 -7.22 6.38 -3.68
C LEU A 180 -7.25 7.72 -4.40
N PHE A 181 -6.58 8.71 -3.82
CA PHE A 181 -6.33 10.00 -4.48
C PHE A 181 -4.95 10.01 -5.13
N GLY A 182 -4.83 10.76 -6.22
CA GLY A 182 -3.55 11.11 -6.83
C GLY A 182 -2.90 12.29 -6.10
N ASN A 183 -2.08 13.04 -6.83
CA ASN A 183 -1.25 14.08 -6.25
C ASN A 183 -2.08 15.18 -5.56
N SER A 184 -1.77 15.43 -4.28
CA SER A 184 -2.49 16.42 -3.45
C SER A 184 -2.27 17.87 -3.90
N ASN A 185 -1.24 18.13 -4.70
CA ASN A 185 -0.96 19.45 -5.28
C ASN A 185 -1.71 19.72 -6.58
N THR A 186 -2.35 18.72 -7.19
CA THR A 186 -3.14 18.91 -8.41
C THR A 186 -4.27 19.92 -8.16
N LYS A 187 -4.40 20.87 -9.10
CA LYS A 187 -5.42 21.93 -9.06
C LYS A 187 -6.47 21.69 -10.16
N PRO A 188 -7.75 22.06 -9.94
CA PRO A 188 -8.28 22.74 -8.75
C PRO A 188 -8.49 21.84 -7.52
N PHE A 189 -8.46 20.52 -7.69
CA PHE A 189 -8.59 19.53 -6.61
C PHE A 189 -7.73 18.29 -6.90
N GLN A 190 -7.37 17.56 -5.84
CA GLN A 190 -6.69 16.26 -5.96
C GLN A 190 -7.60 15.27 -6.72
N PRO A 191 -7.11 14.57 -7.74
CA PRO A 191 -7.93 13.64 -8.52
C PRO A 191 -8.18 12.37 -7.71
N GLU A 192 -9.40 11.85 -7.82
CA GLU A 192 -9.69 10.50 -7.35
C GLU A 192 -9.34 9.49 -8.45
N LEU A 193 -8.51 8.50 -8.12
CA LEU A 193 -8.03 7.48 -9.05
C LEU A 193 -8.81 6.18 -8.94
N PHE A 194 -9.26 5.82 -7.74
CA PHE A 194 -9.98 4.57 -7.48
C PHE A 194 -10.80 4.67 -6.19
N ARG A 195 -11.91 3.92 -6.14
CA ARG A 195 -12.71 3.75 -4.91
C ARG A 195 -13.27 2.34 -4.80
N THR A 196 -13.40 1.86 -3.57
CA THR A 196 -14.05 0.58 -3.28
C THR A 196 -14.62 0.57 -1.85
N LYS A 197 -15.61 -0.27 -1.59
CA LYS A 197 -16.09 -0.52 -0.22
C LYS A 197 -14.98 -1.23 0.57
N PHE A 198 -14.72 -0.84 1.83
CA PHE A 198 -13.75 -1.57 2.66
C PHE A 198 -14.43 -2.79 3.33
N THR A 199 -14.77 -3.82 2.57
CA THR A 199 -15.48 -5.00 3.10
C THR A 199 -14.72 -5.69 4.24
N ASP A 200 -15.44 -6.03 5.31
CA ASP A 200 -14.89 -6.71 6.50
C ASP A 200 -14.46 -8.17 6.19
N GLY A 201 -13.47 -8.66 6.94
CA GLY A 201 -13.10 -10.08 6.94
C GLY A 201 -12.42 -10.60 5.67
N VAL A 202 -12.01 -9.71 4.75
CA VAL A 202 -11.34 -10.06 3.51
C VAL A 202 -10.16 -9.12 3.26
N PHE A 203 -9.04 -9.66 2.76
CA PHE A 203 -7.94 -8.83 2.27
C PHE A 203 -8.36 -8.08 0.99
N HIS A 204 -8.02 -6.81 0.94
CA HIS A 204 -8.10 -5.96 -0.23
C HIS A 204 -6.70 -5.86 -0.81
N ASN A 205 -6.50 -6.40 -2.01
CA ASN A 205 -5.19 -6.46 -2.65
C ASN A 205 -5.08 -5.33 -3.65
N PHE A 206 -3.96 -4.63 -3.63
CA PHE A 206 -3.66 -3.51 -4.49
C PHE A 206 -2.31 -3.70 -5.17
N ALA A 207 -2.23 -3.22 -6.40
CA ALA A 207 -0.96 -2.85 -6.98
C ALA A 207 -1.10 -1.53 -7.75
N LEU A 208 -0.07 -0.69 -7.68
CA LEU A 208 0.03 0.53 -8.46
C LEU A 208 1.28 0.47 -9.34
N THR A 209 1.11 0.40 -10.65
CA THR A 209 2.23 0.66 -11.56
C THR A 209 2.39 2.17 -11.71
N LEU A 210 3.52 2.67 -11.23
CA LEU A 210 3.93 4.07 -11.19
C LEU A 210 4.97 4.30 -12.28
N ASP A 211 4.59 5.00 -13.35
CA ASP A 211 5.50 5.43 -14.41
C ASP A 211 5.99 6.84 -14.10
N PHE A 212 7.10 6.93 -13.35
CA PHE A 212 7.76 8.18 -12.98
C PHE A 212 8.31 8.93 -14.20
N THR A 213 8.45 8.28 -15.34
CA THR A 213 8.94 8.92 -16.58
C THR A 213 7.84 9.65 -17.33
N LYS A 214 6.59 9.21 -17.18
CA LYS A 214 5.41 9.78 -17.86
C LYS A 214 4.37 10.40 -16.93
N ASN A 215 4.56 10.32 -15.62
CA ASN A 215 3.57 10.73 -14.63
C ASN A 215 2.22 10.02 -14.83
N MET A 216 2.29 8.68 -14.91
CA MET A 216 1.11 7.83 -15.06
C MET A 216 1.00 6.85 -13.89
N THR A 217 -0.23 6.54 -13.50
CA THR A 217 -0.54 5.50 -12.51
C THR A 217 -1.54 4.52 -13.11
N GLN A 218 -1.22 3.23 -13.10
CA GLN A 218 -2.17 2.16 -13.38
C GLN A 218 -2.54 1.46 -12.08
N ILE A 219 -3.85 1.32 -11.85
CA ILE A 219 -4.39 0.68 -10.64
C ILE A 219 -4.74 -0.77 -10.95
N TYR A 220 -4.39 -1.67 -10.05
CA TYR A 220 -4.87 -3.03 -9.99
C TYR A 220 -5.48 -3.30 -8.62
N TYR A 221 -6.55 -4.08 -8.61
CA TYR A 221 -7.28 -4.40 -7.38
C TYR A 221 -7.93 -5.79 -7.44
N SER A 222 -8.01 -6.45 -6.29
CA SER A 222 -8.81 -7.65 -6.07
C SER A 222 -9.14 -7.82 -4.58
N GLN A 223 -9.91 -8.86 -4.25
CA GLN A 223 -10.19 -9.24 -2.86
C GLN A 223 -9.84 -10.72 -2.61
N GLY A 224 -9.47 -11.01 -1.36
CA GLY A 224 -9.14 -12.36 -0.89
C GLY A 224 -7.97 -12.94 -1.66
N SER A 225 -8.15 -14.14 -2.20
CA SER A 225 -7.14 -14.84 -3.00
C SER A 225 -7.31 -14.65 -4.51
N ALA A 226 -8.20 -13.76 -4.95
CA ALA A 226 -8.40 -13.52 -6.37
C ALA A 226 -7.18 -12.79 -6.98
N PRO A 227 -6.74 -13.14 -8.19
CA PRO A 227 -5.70 -12.39 -8.90
C PRO A 227 -6.08 -10.91 -9.05
N LEU A 228 -5.08 -10.04 -9.03
CA LEU A 228 -5.22 -8.62 -9.30
C LEU A 228 -5.75 -8.37 -10.71
N VAL A 229 -6.71 -7.45 -10.83
CA VAL A 229 -7.29 -7.03 -12.11
C VAL A 229 -7.09 -5.54 -12.30
N ALA A 230 -6.68 -5.15 -13.50
CA ALA A 230 -6.53 -3.74 -13.88
C ALA A 230 -7.88 -3.00 -13.77
N GLN A 231 -7.88 -1.87 -13.06
CA GLN A 231 -9.06 -1.04 -12.81
C GLN A 231 -9.14 0.09 -13.86
N GLY A 232 -9.21 -0.31 -15.13
CA GLY A 232 -9.15 0.62 -16.27
C GLY A 232 -7.76 0.76 -16.86
N LYS A 233 -7.55 1.84 -17.63
CA LYS A 233 -6.27 2.17 -18.27
C LYS A 233 -5.39 3.02 -17.33
N PRO A 234 -4.09 3.18 -17.61
CA PRO A 234 -3.25 4.11 -16.84
C PRO A 234 -3.82 5.52 -16.94
N VAL A 235 -3.79 6.26 -15.82
CA VAL A 235 -4.27 7.64 -15.72
C VAL A 235 -3.14 8.59 -15.41
N GLU A 236 -3.27 9.85 -15.84
CA GLU A 236 -2.32 10.90 -15.50
C GLU A 236 -2.35 11.16 -13.98
N ASN A 237 -1.16 11.15 -13.38
CA ASN A 237 -0.96 11.49 -11.98
C ASN A 237 0.47 12.01 -11.84
N ASP A 238 0.64 13.27 -11.47
CA ASP A 238 1.98 13.83 -11.26
C ASP A 238 2.67 13.12 -10.10
N ILE A 239 3.66 12.29 -10.42
CA ILE A 239 4.45 11.54 -9.45
C ILE A 239 5.93 11.90 -9.54
N SER A 240 6.24 13.10 -10.03
CA SER A 240 7.62 13.54 -10.28
C SER A 240 8.40 13.89 -9.00
N GLY A 241 7.72 13.99 -7.85
CA GLY A 241 8.30 14.50 -6.60
C GLY A 241 9.36 13.59 -5.95
N GLN A 242 9.53 12.35 -6.42
CA GLN A 242 10.19 11.25 -5.68
C GLN A 242 9.65 11.12 -4.24
N GLY A 243 10.09 10.17 -3.44
CA GLY A 243 9.49 10.10 -2.12
C GLY A 243 9.64 8.85 -1.31
N GLN A 244 8.95 8.90 -0.18
CA GLN A 244 8.89 7.80 0.77
C GLN A 244 7.52 7.14 0.74
N PHE A 245 7.51 5.81 0.67
CA PHE A 245 6.32 4.99 0.80
C PHE A 245 6.00 4.80 2.27
N HIS A 246 4.76 5.10 2.65
CA HIS A 246 4.25 4.93 3.99
C HIS A 246 3.13 3.90 3.98
N PHE A 247 3.26 2.87 4.81
CA PHE A 247 2.24 1.84 5.05
C PHE A 247 1.85 1.83 6.52
N GLY A 248 0.65 2.29 6.86
CA GLY A 248 0.22 2.29 8.25
C GLY A 248 -1.10 2.99 8.46
N VAL A 249 -1.21 3.69 9.58
CA VAL A 249 -2.42 4.42 9.98
C VAL A 249 -2.01 5.82 10.44
N LEU A 250 -2.52 6.84 9.75
CA LEU A 250 -2.51 8.24 10.19
C LEU A 250 -3.95 8.68 10.37
N LYS A 251 -4.41 8.78 11.61
CA LYS A 251 -5.72 9.31 11.99
C LYS A 251 -5.63 10.82 12.20
N LYS A 252 -6.48 11.58 11.51
CA LYS A 252 -6.61 13.03 11.69
C LYS A 252 -7.62 13.36 12.78
N SER A 253 -7.36 14.39 13.57
CA SER A 253 -8.33 14.95 14.52
C SER A 253 -9.54 15.56 13.80
N ILE A 254 -10.67 15.61 14.48
CA ILE A 254 -11.84 16.38 14.02
C ILE A 254 -11.87 17.79 14.63
N ASN A 255 -12.58 18.72 14.00
CA ASN A 255 -12.81 20.08 14.50
C ASN A 255 -11.53 20.88 14.82
N GLY A 256 -10.41 20.57 14.14
CA GLY A 256 -9.18 21.34 14.23
C GLY A 256 -9.31 22.72 13.59
N THR A 257 -8.65 23.73 14.16
CA THR A 257 -8.57 25.09 13.61
C THR A 257 -7.11 25.53 13.51
N GLY A 258 -6.77 26.32 12.49
CA GLY A 258 -5.38 26.73 12.25
C GLY A 258 -4.50 25.56 11.83
N ASP A 259 -3.39 25.33 12.55
CA ASP A 259 -2.48 24.20 12.32
C ASP A 259 -3.13 22.88 12.77
N THR A 260 -3.79 22.20 11.85
CA THR A 260 -4.49 20.93 12.08
C THR A 260 -3.55 19.78 12.43
N THR A 261 -2.23 19.94 12.28
CA THR A 261 -1.27 18.95 12.78
C THR A 261 -1.16 18.99 14.31
N LYS A 262 -1.65 20.05 14.96
CA LYS A 262 -1.53 20.30 16.41
C LYS A 262 -2.87 20.50 17.11
N THR A 263 -3.91 20.88 16.39
CA THR A 263 -5.22 21.20 16.96
C THR A 263 -6.27 20.16 16.61
N GLY A 264 -7.41 20.21 17.29
CA GLY A 264 -8.55 19.32 17.05
C GLY A 264 -8.78 18.34 18.20
N PHE A 265 -9.77 17.47 18.00
CA PHE A 265 -10.22 16.49 18.97
C PHE A 265 -9.89 15.06 18.53
N HIS A 266 -9.46 14.26 19.52
CA HIS A 266 -9.41 12.81 19.49
C HIS A 266 -10.10 12.31 20.76
N GLU A 267 -10.85 11.23 20.63
CA GLU A 267 -11.31 10.44 21.75
C GLU A 267 -10.12 9.78 22.50
N SER A 268 -10.32 9.47 23.77
CA SER A 268 -9.32 8.80 24.62
C SER A 268 -9.54 7.30 24.63
N GLY A 269 -8.46 6.55 24.88
CA GLY A 269 -8.50 5.09 24.97
C GLY A 269 -8.66 4.43 23.60
N ILE A 270 -8.16 5.07 22.54
CA ILE A 270 -8.22 4.47 21.20
C ILE A 270 -7.33 3.23 21.13
N ASN A 271 -7.79 2.25 20.35
CA ASN A 271 -7.08 1.03 20.03
C ASN A 271 -7.53 0.61 18.63
N GLU A 272 -6.81 1.09 17.63
CA GLU A 272 -7.20 1.02 16.24
C GLU A 272 -6.05 0.43 15.42
N GLY A 273 -6.37 -0.35 14.38
CA GLY A 273 -5.34 -1.02 13.60
C GLY A 273 -5.79 -1.46 12.22
N ILE A 274 -4.81 -1.62 11.33
CA ILE A 274 -4.98 -2.21 10.02
C ILE A 274 -3.96 -3.32 9.82
N ILE A 275 -4.44 -4.45 9.34
CA ILE A 275 -3.63 -5.61 9.01
C ILE A 275 -3.10 -5.42 7.58
N PHE A 276 -1.79 -5.47 7.41
CA PHE A 276 -1.10 -5.43 6.13
C PHE A 276 -0.45 -6.78 5.81
N GLY A 277 -0.35 -7.12 4.53
CA GLY A 277 0.40 -8.26 4.02
C GLY A 277 0.88 -8.00 2.61
N GLY A 278 1.76 -8.85 2.06
CA GLY A 278 2.17 -8.74 0.66
C GLY A 278 2.75 -7.39 0.24
N ILE A 279 3.46 -6.67 1.11
CA ILE A 279 4.08 -5.39 0.78
C ILE A 279 5.40 -5.65 0.05
N PHE A 280 5.51 -5.24 -1.21
CA PHE A 280 6.77 -5.28 -1.96
C PHE A 280 6.66 -4.36 -3.19
N GLU A 281 7.78 -4.09 -3.83
CA GLU A 281 7.79 -3.35 -5.10
C GLU A 281 8.61 -4.09 -6.15
N GLU A 282 8.12 -4.08 -7.37
CA GLU A 282 8.75 -4.66 -8.54
C GLU A 282 9.38 -3.58 -9.42
N ASP A 283 10.53 -3.90 -10.01
CA ASP A 283 11.02 -3.17 -11.16
C ASP A 283 10.22 -3.56 -12.40
N SER A 284 9.40 -2.64 -12.88
CA SER A 284 8.42 -2.84 -13.95
C SER A 284 8.85 -2.18 -15.26
N ALA A 285 10.12 -1.80 -15.40
CA ALA A 285 10.66 -1.15 -16.61
C ALA A 285 10.39 -1.95 -17.91
N ASP A 286 10.37 -3.28 -17.83
CA ASP A 286 10.06 -4.18 -18.94
C ASP A 286 8.55 -4.47 -19.10
N GLY A 287 7.68 -3.80 -18.35
CA GLY A 287 6.24 -4.07 -18.30
C GLY A 287 5.85 -5.31 -17.48
N CYS A 288 6.76 -5.82 -16.64
CA CYS A 288 6.48 -6.94 -15.74
C CYS A 288 5.62 -6.48 -14.56
N VAL A 289 4.53 -7.21 -14.27
CA VAL A 289 3.65 -6.99 -13.11
C VAL A 289 3.16 -8.36 -12.61
N SER A 290 3.38 -8.68 -11.34
CA SER A 290 2.79 -9.88 -10.74
C SER A 290 1.30 -9.65 -10.42
N LEU A 291 0.41 -10.46 -10.99
CA LEU A 291 -1.04 -10.38 -10.71
C LEU A 291 -1.51 -11.44 -9.70
N SER A 292 -0.68 -12.45 -9.46
CA SER A 292 -0.86 -13.52 -8.47
C SER A 292 0.52 -14.06 -8.08
N PRO A 293 0.65 -14.83 -6.98
CA PRO A 293 1.88 -15.51 -6.60
C PRO A 293 2.46 -16.42 -7.68
#